data_AF-A0A176FSL7-F1
#
_entry.id   AF-A0A176FSL7-F1
#
_cell.length_a   1.000
_cell.length_b   1.000
_cell.length_c   1.000
_cell.angle_alpha   90.00
_cell.angle_beta   90.00
_cell.angle_gamma   90.00
#
_symmetry.space_group_name_H-M   'P 1'
#
loop_
_entity.id
_entity.type
_entity.pdbx_description
1 polymer ?
#
loop_
_entity_poly.entity_id
_entity_poly.type
_entity_poly.pdbx_seq_one_letter_code
_entity_poly.pdbx_strand_id
1 'polypeptide(L)'
;MTVLATENSESTPILQPKVPEGARNSHLFQSAISMVEYVDSLDELTDNLRFERDERCTHPETVKDAEVEAIAEWAWTKRLSNSVFAGRSSAFRINRRAVDAIRHAGGSSDALALYVTLVDQHGHTPTKSFALDHLAMRDAGLTDLSRERFRAARRALEKVGLLLQVRRPVPGNSHAQFRLATPVPGNVTRFPR
;
A
#
# COMPACT_ATOMS: atom_id res chain seq x y z
N MET A 1 -20.53 -17.11 61.20
CA MET A 1 -19.98 -15.83 60.73
C MET A 1 -18.62 -16.15 60.14
N THR A 2 -18.60 -16.51 58.85
CA THR A 2 -17.42 -17.05 58.16
C THR A 2 -17.04 -16.08 57.07
N VAL A 3 -15.86 -15.46 57.19
CA VAL A 3 -15.30 -14.55 56.19
C VAL A 3 -14.56 -15.41 55.18
N LEU A 4 -15.06 -15.48 53.94
CA LEU A 4 -14.34 -16.07 52.82
C LEU A 4 -13.35 -15.02 52.30
N ALA A 5 -12.06 -15.33 52.43
CA ALA A 5 -10.99 -14.59 51.79
C ALA A 5 -11.08 -14.80 50.27
N THR A 6 -11.28 -13.72 49.53
CA THR A 6 -11.13 -13.66 48.08
C THR A 6 -9.63 -13.63 47.76
N GLU A 7 -9.11 -14.75 47.24
CA GLU A 7 -7.77 -14.79 46.64
C GLU A 7 -7.81 -14.05 45.29
N ASN A 8 -7.14 -12.91 45.24
CA ASN A 8 -6.82 -12.21 44.00
C ASN A 8 -5.83 -13.06 43.20
N SER A 9 -6.27 -13.56 42.06
CA SER A 9 -5.40 -14.23 41.08
C SER A 9 -4.54 -13.17 40.38
N GLU A 10 -3.30 -13.00 40.83
CA GLU A 10 -2.29 -12.21 40.13
C GLU A 10 -2.00 -12.85 38.78
N SER A 11 -2.34 -12.14 37.70
CA SER A 11 -2.01 -12.55 36.34
C SER A 11 -0.51 -12.32 36.10
N THR A 12 0.28 -13.39 36.12
CA THR A 12 1.69 -13.34 35.74
C THR A 12 1.82 -12.82 34.30
N PRO A 13 2.59 -11.75 34.03
CA PRO A 13 2.76 -11.26 32.68
C PRO A 13 3.52 -12.31 31.86
N ILE A 14 2.90 -12.80 30.79
CA ILE A 14 3.55 -13.67 29.80
C ILE A 14 4.62 -12.83 29.11
N LEU A 15 5.88 -13.00 29.50
CA LEU A 15 7.02 -12.40 28.81
C LEU A 15 7.06 -13.00 27.40
N GLN A 16 6.78 -12.16 26.39
CA GLN A 16 6.95 -12.57 25.00
C GLN A 16 8.43 -12.92 24.75
N PRO A 17 8.71 -14.03 24.04
CA PRO A 17 10.09 -14.42 23.76
C PRO A 17 10.80 -13.33 22.93
N LYS A 18 12.07 -13.08 23.26
CA LYS A 18 12.91 -12.13 22.50
C LYS A 18 13.11 -12.59 21.05
N VAL A 19 13.26 -11.64 20.15
CA VAL A 19 13.49 -11.83 18.71
C VAL A 19 14.89 -12.42 18.48
N PRO A 20 15.00 -13.59 17.82
CA PRO A 20 16.28 -14.26 17.60
C PRO A 20 17.14 -13.52 16.57
N GLU A 21 18.46 -13.74 16.60
CA GLU A 21 19.44 -12.94 15.86
C GLU A 21 19.14 -12.75 14.37
N GLY A 22 18.69 -13.81 13.69
CA GLY A 22 18.37 -13.81 12.26
C GLY A 22 17.09 -13.06 11.87
N ALA A 23 16.26 -12.65 12.83
CA ALA A 23 14.99 -11.96 12.57
C ALA A 23 14.98 -10.49 13.03
N ARG A 24 16.02 -10.02 13.73
CA ARG A 24 16.06 -8.68 14.36
C ARG A 24 15.94 -7.53 13.37
N ASN A 25 16.63 -7.62 12.24
CA ASN A 25 16.59 -6.58 11.22
C ASN A 25 15.16 -6.42 10.68
N SER A 26 14.52 -7.52 10.26
CA SER A 26 13.12 -7.53 9.81
C SER A 26 12.16 -7.01 10.89
N HIS A 27 12.38 -7.38 12.15
CA HIS A 27 11.62 -6.88 13.30
C HIS A 27 11.73 -5.35 13.43
N LEU A 28 12.95 -4.80 13.46
CA LEU A 28 13.17 -3.35 13.56
C LEU A 28 12.57 -2.59 12.37
N PHE A 29 12.64 -3.14 11.15
CA PHE A 29 11.97 -2.55 9.98
C PHE A 29 10.44 -2.51 10.15
N GLN A 30 9.85 -3.58 10.68
CA GLN A 30 8.41 -3.64 10.95
C GLN A 30 8.01 -2.66 12.06
N SER A 31 8.76 -2.62 13.16
CA SER A 31 8.54 -1.68 14.27
C SER A 31 8.65 -0.24 13.78
N ALA A 32 9.66 0.09 12.96
CA ALA A 32 9.84 1.43 12.41
C ALA A 32 8.63 1.87 11.59
N ILE A 33 8.11 1.02 10.69
CA ILE A 33 6.92 1.31 9.91
C ILE A 33 5.67 1.45 10.79
N SER A 34 5.54 0.67 11.87
CA SER A 34 4.40 0.79 12.78
C SER A 34 4.45 2.05 13.64
N MET A 35 5.63 2.55 14.00
CA MET A 35 5.79 3.69 14.91
C MET A 35 5.84 5.02 14.16
N VAL A 36 6.35 5.05 12.92
CA VAL A 36 6.70 6.30 12.23
C VAL A 36 5.53 7.24 12.05
N GLU A 37 4.29 6.77 11.96
CA GLU A 37 3.11 7.64 11.82
C GLU A 37 2.71 8.33 13.12
N TYR A 38 3.17 7.84 14.28
CA TYR A 38 2.73 8.29 15.61
C TYR A 38 3.77 9.14 16.36
N VAL A 39 5.01 9.16 15.89
CA VAL A 39 6.08 9.99 16.46
C VAL A 39 6.11 11.38 15.83
N ASP A 40 6.67 12.38 16.51
CA ASP A 40 6.73 13.76 16.02
C ASP A 40 8.08 14.12 15.37
N SER A 41 9.10 13.29 15.56
CA SER A 41 10.45 13.55 15.02
C SER A 41 11.21 12.27 14.65
N LEU A 42 12.26 12.44 13.83
CA LEU A 42 13.22 11.37 13.52
C LEU A 42 13.97 10.91 14.77
N ASP A 43 14.31 11.85 15.67
CA ASP A 43 15.03 11.54 16.91
C ASP A 43 14.18 10.65 17.81
N GLU A 44 12.90 10.98 17.99
CA GLU A 44 11.95 10.16 18.76
C GLU A 44 11.77 8.76 18.15
N LEU A 45 11.67 8.64 16.82
CA LEU A 45 11.62 7.33 16.15
C LEU A 45 12.89 6.52 16.41
N THR A 46 14.05 7.17 16.35
CA THR A 46 15.35 6.54 16.57
C THR A 46 15.46 6.03 18.00
N ASP A 47 15.06 6.84 18.99
CA ASP A 47 15.07 6.45 20.40
C ASP A 47 14.08 5.31 20.69
N ASN A 48 12.89 5.35 20.10
CA ASN A 48 11.92 4.25 20.19
C ASN A 48 12.48 2.93 19.59
N LEU A 49 13.21 3.01 18.48
CA LEU A 49 13.84 1.83 17.87
C LEU A 49 15.04 1.30 18.67
N ARG A 50 15.81 2.18 19.32
CA ARG A 50 16.88 1.77 20.25
C ARG A 50 16.29 1.01 21.44
N PHE A 51 15.22 1.54 22.03
CA PHE A 51 14.47 0.85 23.08
C PHE A 51 13.96 -0.52 22.61
N GLU A 52 13.36 -0.58 21.42
CA GLU A 52 12.85 -1.81 20.84
C GLU A 52 13.96 -2.84 20.61
N ARG A 53 15.15 -2.42 20.14
CA ARG A 53 16.33 -3.28 20.01
C ARG A 53 16.72 -3.86 21.37
N ASP A 54 16.92 -3.01 22.37
CA ASP A 54 17.48 -3.41 23.67
C ASP A 54 16.52 -4.34 24.44
N GLU A 55 15.23 -4.05 24.40
CA GLU A 55 14.21 -4.82 25.12
C GLU A 55 13.81 -6.10 24.38
N ARG A 56 13.61 -6.03 23.05
CA ARG A 56 12.98 -7.13 22.30
C ARG A 56 13.95 -8.03 21.56
N CYS A 57 15.17 -7.61 21.26
CA CYS A 57 16.12 -8.44 20.51
C CYS A 57 17.02 -9.27 21.43
N THR A 58 17.36 -10.48 21.03
CA THR A 58 18.50 -11.20 21.62
C THR A 58 19.81 -10.55 21.19
N HIS A 59 20.81 -10.48 22.07
CA HIS A 59 22.15 -9.91 21.78
C HIS A 59 22.11 -8.52 21.12
N PRO A 60 21.38 -7.53 21.69
CA PRO A 60 21.19 -6.21 21.09
C PRO A 60 22.50 -5.49 20.78
N GLU A 61 23.57 -5.76 21.54
CA GLU A 61 24.92 -5.21 21.36
C GLU A 61 25.53 -5.49 19.98
N THR A 62 25.03 -6.51 19.28
CA THR A 62 25.49 -6.85 17.92
C THR A 62 24.78 -6.04 16.83
N VAL A 63 23.69 -5.34 17.15
CA VAL A 63 22.98 -4.41 16.24
C VAL A 63 23.43 -2.99 16.55
N LYS A 64 24.23 -2.41 15.65
CA LYS A 64 24.89 -1.12 15.89
C LYS A 64 23.89 0.04 15.85
N ASP A 65 24.17 1.11 16.60
CA ASP A 65 23.33 2.32 16.57
C ASP A 65 23.17 2.89 15.15
N ALA A 66 24.24 2.87 14.36
CA ALA A 66 24.18 3.30 12.95
C ALA A 66 23.20 2.48 12.08
N GLU A 67 22.98 1.20 12.40
CA GLU A 67 21.98 0.39 11.71
C GLU A 67 20.56 0.78 12.12
N VAL A 68 20.35 1.09 13.40
CA VAL A 68 19.06 1.58 13.92
C VAL A 68 18.72 2.95 13.33
N GLU A 69 19.70 3.86 13.30
CA GLU A 69 19.57 5.19 12.69
C GLU A 69 19.22 5.09 11.20
N ALA A 70 19.90 4.22 10.45
CA ALA A 70 19.59 4.00 9.04
C ALA A 70 18.16 3.48 8.80
N ILE A 71 17.65 2.61 9.69
CA ILE A 71 16.25 2.14 9.63
C ILE A 71 15.29 3.28 9.94
N ALA A 72 15.58 4.10 10.96
CA ALA A 72 14.77 5.26 11.34
C ALA A 72 14.69 6.28 10.20
N GLU A 73 15.83 6.65 9.61
CA GLU A 73 15.92 7.57 8.46
C GLU A 73 15.14 7.05 7.26
N TRP A 74 15.26 5.75 6.97
CA TRP A 74 14.51 5.12 5.89
C TRP A 74 13.00 5.23 6.13
N ALA A 75 12.52 4.85 7.32
CA ALA A 75 11.10 4.90 7.65
C ALA A 75 10.57 6.35 7.65
N TRP A 76 11.33 7.28 8.20
CA TRP A 76 11.02 8.72 8.18
C TRP A 76 10.89 9.25 6.76
N THR A 77 11.82 8.87 5.88
CA THR A 77 11.75 9.18 4.45
C THR A 77 10.50 8.60 3.81
N LYS A 78 10.10 7.37 4.17
CA LYS A 78 8.82 6.79 3.70
C LYS A 78 7.61 7.59 4.17
N ARG A 79 7.59 8.08 5.41
CA ARG A 79 6.51 8.95 5.92
C ARG A 79 6.44 10.28 5.19
N LEU A 80 7.55 11.01 5.12
CA LEU A 80 7.61 12.30 4.42
C LEU A 80 7.24 12.16 2.93
N SER A 81 7.61 11.03 2.34
CA SER A 81 7.22 10.67 0.99
C SER A 81 5.88 9.94 0.92
N ASN A 82 5.00 10.01 1.92
CA ASN A 82 3.65 9.40 1.94
C ASN A 82 3.61 8.01 1.27
N SER A 83 4.59 7.17 1.60
CA SER A 83 4.86 5.85 1.01
C SER A 83 4.88 4.75 2.08
N VAL A 84 4.37 5.05 3.27
CA VAL A 84 4.09 4.07 4.31
C VAL A 84 2.82 3.33 3.90
N PHE A 85 2.90 2.01 3.80
CA PHE A 85 1.75 1.16 3.50
C PHE A 85 1.24 0.52 4.79
N ALA A 86 0.16 1.08 5.33
CA ALA A 86 -0.60 0.59 6.48
C ALA A 86 -1.89 -0.15 6.04
N GLY A 87 -1.85 -0.86 4.92
CA GLY A 87 -3.04 -1.55 4.38
C GLY A 87 -4.14 -0.57 3.96
N ARG A 88 -5.37 -0.78 4.45
CA ARG A 88 -6.54 0.06 4.10
C ARG A 88 -6.55 1.43 4.76
N SER A 89 -5.71 1.65 5.77
CA SER A 89 -5.50 2.96 6.36
C SER A 89 -4.52 3.83 5.56
N SER A 90 -3.88 3.27 4.53
CA SER A 90 -2.93 4.01 3.70
C SER A 90 -3.64 4.99 2.78
N ALA A 91 -3.09 6.20 2.67
CA ALA A 91 -3.39 7.06 1.53
C ALA A 91 -2.68 6.52 0.28
N PHE A 92 -3.34 6.60 -0.88
CA PHE A 92 -2.68 6.38 -2.17
C PHE A 92 -2.63 7.68 -2.97
N ARG A 93 -1.55 7.85 -3.73
CA ARG A 93 -1.34 9.05 -4.54
C ARG A 93 -2.05 8.92 -5.88
N ILE A 94 -2.84 9.94 -6.21
CA ILE A 94 -3.37 10.15 -7.55
C ILE A 94 -2.47 11.13 -8.31
N ASN A 95 -2.03 10.74 -9.50
CA ASN A 95 -1.21 11.61 -10.34
C ASN A 95 -2.07 12.71 -10.98
N ARG A 96 -1.75 13.98 -10.73
CA ARG A 96 -2.50 15.14 -11.26
C ARG A 96 -2.60 15.13 -12.79
N ARG A 97 -1.54 14.73 -13.50
CA ARG A 97 -1.56 14.62 -14.97
C ARG A 97 -2.53 13.54 -15.46
N ALA A 98 -2.75 12.48 -14.69
CA ALA A 98 -3.78 11.49 -15.00
C ALA A 98 -5.16 12.13 -14.93
N VAL A 99 -5.44 12.88 -13.86
CA VAL A 99 -6.70 13.58 -13.66
C VAL A 99 -6.93 14.59 -14.79
N ASP A 100 -5.91 15.38 -15.13
CA ASP A 100 -5.99 16.35 -16.23
C ASP A 100 -6.29 15.66 -17.57
N ALA A 101 -5.62 14.54 -17.88
CA ALA A 101 -5.89 13.78 -19.10
C ALA A 101 -7.33 13.23 -19.14
N ILE A 102 -7.86 12.76 -18.01
CA ILE A 102 -9.24 12.24 -17.91
C ILE A 102 -10.28 13.35 -18.08
N ARG A 103 -10.03 14.57 -17.54
CA ARG A 103 -10.97 15.70 -17.61
C ARG A 103 -11.40 16.05 -19.03
N HIS A 104 -10.53 15.84 -20.01
CA HIS A 104 -10.79 16.12 -21.42
C HIS A 104 -11.38 14.92 -22.19
N ALA A 105 -11.62 13.79 -21.54
CA ALA A 105 -12.24 12.62 -22.16
C ALA A 105 -13.78 12.64 -22.01
N GLY A 106 -14.48 12.08 -23.00
CA GLY A 106 -15.94 11.84 -22.87
C GLY A 106 -16.23 10.82 -21.77
N GLY A 107 -17.20 11.12 -20.90
CA GLY A 107 -17.48 10.28 -19.71
C GLY A 107 -16.44 10.42 -18.59
N SER A 108 -15.81 11.60 -18.46
CA SER A 108 -14.71 11.87 -17.54
C SER A 108 -14.99 11.50 -16.08
N SER A 109 -16.21 11.71 -15.57
CA SER A 109 -16.57 11.32 -14.19
C SER A 109 -16.47 9.81 -13.96
N ASP A 110 -17.02 9.00 -14.87
CA ASP A 110 -16.99 7.53 -14.77
C ASP A 110 -15.57 7.00 -14.96
N ALA A 111 -14.82 7.60 -15.90
CA ALA A 111 -13.41 7.29 -16.12
C ALA A 111 -12.55 7.62 -14.89
N LEU A 112 -12.82 8.75 -14.23
CA LEU A 112 -12.12 9.15 -13.01
C LEU A 112 -12.43 8.20 -11.86
N ALA A 113 -13.70 7.86 -11.64
CA ALA A 113 -14.12 6.90 -10.63
C ALA A 113 -13.45 5.53 -10.86
N LEU A 114 -13.51 5.02 -12.10
CA LEU A 114 -12.84 3.77 -12.46
C LEU A 114 -11.32 3.86 -12.24
N TYR A 115 -10.67 4.96 -12.64
CA TYR A 115 -9.24 5.13 -12.46
C TYR A 115 -8.83 5.12 -10.99
N VAL A 116 -9.54 5.84 -10.13
CA VAL A 116 -9.28 5.86 -8.68
C VAL A 116 -9.41 4.46 -8.08
N THR A 117 -10.47 3.72 -8.41
CA THR A 117 -10.64 2.32 -7.98
C THR A 117 -9.49 1.44 -8.44
N LEU A 118 -9.03 1.59 -9.69
CA LEU A 118 -7.90 0.80 -10.19
C LEU A 118 -6.58 1.17 -9.48
N VAL A 119 -6.34 2.45 -9.18
CA VAL A 119 -5.13 2.88 -8.45
C VAL A 119 -5.15 2.37 -7.01
N ASP A 120 -6.30 2.36 -6.33
CA ASP A 120 -6.45 1.72 -5.01
C ASP A 120 -6.07 0.23 -5.07
N GLN A 121 -6.65 -0.52 -6.02
CA GLN A 121 -6.48 -1.97 -6.09
C GLN A 121 -5.13 -2.41 -6.68
N HIS A 122 -4.51 -1.62 -7.54
CA HIS A 122 -3.34 -2.04 -8.34
C HIS A 122 -2.21 -1.01 -8.39
N GLY A 123 -2.39 0.19 -7.86
CA GLY A 123 -1.37 1.26 -7.91
C GLY A 123 -0.09 0.93 -7.14
N HIS A 124 -0.18 0.05 -6.14
CA HIS A 124 0.96 -0.46 -5.38
C HIS A 124 1.76 -1.55 -6.14
N THR A 125 1.26 -2.07 -7.28
CA THR A 125 1.92 -3.08 -8.12
C THR A 125 1.97 -2.67 -9.60
N PRO A 126 2.68 -1.58 -9.96
CA PRO A 126 2.59 -0.93 -11.27
C PRO A 126 3.04 -1.81 -12.46
N THR A 127 3.82 -2.87 -12.21
CA THR A 127 4.30 -3.78 -13.26
C THR A 127 3.36 -4.96 -13.51
N LYS A 128 2.44 -5.25 -12.58
CA LYS A 128 1.57 -6.42 -12.63
C LYS A 128 0.36 -6.15 -13.53
N SER A 129 0.01 -7.14 -14.37
CA SER A 129 -1.24 -7.10 -15.12
C SER A 129 -2.39 -7.67 -14.29
N PHE A 130 -3.61 -7.20 -14.57
CA PHE A 130 -4.83 -7.65 -13.92
C PHE A 130 -5.96 -7.85 -14.94
N ALA A 131 -6.88 -8.77 -14.63
CA ALA A 131 -8.13 -8.89 -15.37
C ALA A 131 -9.06 -7.74 -15.01
N LEU A 132 -9.74 -7.16 -16.01
CA LEU A 132 -10.74 -6.13 -15.79
C LEU A 132 -12.11 -6.63 -16.21
N ASP A 133 -12.87 -7.14 -15.25
CA ASP A 133 -14.19 -7.72 -15.44
C ASP A 133 -15.27 -6.92 -14.70
N HIS A 134 -16.30 -6.49 -15.44
CA HIS A 134 -17.37 -5.64 -14.90
C HIS A 134 -18.22 -6.36 -13.85
N LEU A 135 -18.57 -7.63 -14.09
CA LEU A 135 -19.41 -8.39 -13.16
C LEU A 135 -18.66 -8.67 -11.87
N ALA A 136 -17.42 -9.14 -11.97
CA ALA A 136 -16.59 -9.38 -10.79
C ALA A 136 -16.37 -8.11 -9.96
N MET A 137 -16.14 -6.96 -10.60
CA MET A 137 -15.99 -5.68 -9.88
C MET A 137 -17.30 -5.24 -9.21
N ARG A 138 -18.44 -5.41 -9.89
CA ARG A 138 -19.74 -5.05 -9.34
C ARG A 138 -20.09 -5.94 -8.14
N ASP A 139 -19.89 -7.25 -8.27
CA ASP A 139 -20.20 -8.22 -7.22
C ASP A 139 -19.27 -8.03 -5.99
N ALA A 140 -18.06 -7.50 -6.20
CA ALA A 140 -17.15 -7.07 -5.14
C ALA A 140 -17.44 -5.65 -4.57
N GLY A 141 -18.48 -4.96 -5.06
CA GLY A 141 -18.83 -3.60 -4.60
C GLY A 141 -17.86 -2.51 -5.06
N LEU A 142 -17.01 -2.77 -6.05
CA LEU A 142 -16.00 -1.82 -6.55
C LEU A 142 -16.53 -0.85 -7.60
N THR A 143 -17.73 -1.09 -8.13
CA THR A 143 -18.38 -0.21 -9.10
C THR A 143 -19.89 -0.39 -9.09
N ASP A 144 -20.62 0.71 -9.23
CA ASP A 144 -22.07 0.78 -9.46
C ASP A 144 -22.40 1.06 -10.94
N LEU A 145 -21.38 1.21 -11.79
CA LEU A 145 -21.56 1.56 -13.19
C LEU A 145 -22.33 0.46 -13.93
N SER A 146 -23.20 0.88 -14.85
CA SER A 146 -23.76 -0.05 -15.83
C SER A 146 -22.65 -0.60 -16.73
N ARG A 147 -22.88 -1.78 -17.33
CA ARG A 147 -21.90 -2.42 -18.22
C ARG A 147 -21.44 -1.51 -19.36
N GLU A 148 -22.35 -0.69 -19.89
CA GLU A 148 -22.05 0.26 -20.96
C GLU A 148 -21.18 1.42 -20.48
N ARG A 149 -21.55 2.05 -19.35
CA ARG A 149 -20.77 3.13 -18.73
C ARG A 149 -19.38 2.66 -18.33
N PHE A 150 -19.27 1.47 -17.74
CA PHE A 150 -17.99 0.84 -17.43
C PHE A 150 -17.10 0.67 -18.68
N ARG A 151 -17.67 0.16 -19.78
CA ARG A 151 -16.94 0.01 -21.04
C ARG A 151 -16.51 1.35 -21.64
N ALA A 152 -17.35 2.38 -21.54
CA ALA A 152 -17.01 3.73 -21.97
C ALA A 152 -15.87 4.32 -21.14
N ALA A 153 -15.94 4.21 -19.81
CA ALA A 153 -14.89 4.61 -18.88
C ALA A 153 -13.56 3.91 -19.17
N ARG A 154 -13.58 2.57 -19.35
CA ARG A 154 -12.40 1.79 -19.73
C ARG A 154 -11.76 2.31 -21.02
N ARG A 155 -12.57 2.51 -22.06
CA ARG A 155 -12.09 3.05 -23.36
C ARG A 155 -11.53 4.45 -23.23
N ALA A 156 -12.13 5.30 -22.38
CA ALA A 156 -11.60 6.63 -22.11
C ALA A 156 -10.19 6.54 -21.50
N LEU A 157 -9.99 5.68 -20.50
CA LEU A 157 -8.68 5.45 -19.87
C LEU A 157 -7.63 4.88 -20.84
N GLU A 158 -8.04 3.98 -21.73
CA GLU A 158 -7.18 3.46 -22.81
C GLU A 158 -6.79 4.59 -23.78
N LYS A 159 -7.77 5.41 -24.20
CA LYS A 159 -7.54 6.52 -25.14
C LYS A 159 -6.56 7.55 -24.59
N VAL A 160 -6.61 7.85 -23.29
CA VAL A 160 -5.67 8.78 -22.64
C VAL A 160 -4.38 8.10 -22.17
N GLY A 161 -4.19 6.82 -22.48
CA GLY A 161 -2.95 6.09 -22.20
C GLY A 161 -2.71 5.76 -20.72
N LEU A 162 -3.75 5.82 -19.88
CA LEU A 162 -3.69 5.48 -18.45
C LEU A 162 -3.96 4.00 -18.17
N LEU A 163 -4.58 3.30 -19.13
CA LEU A 163 -4.82 1.87 -19.08
C LEU A 163 -4.28 1.22 -20.35
N LEU A 164 -3.42 0.23 -20.20
CA LEU A 164 -2.84 -0.50 -21.34
C LEU A 164 -3.38 -1.92 -21.37
N GLN A 165 -3.92 -2.34 -22.50
CA GLN A 165 -4.26 -3.73 -22.73
C GLN A 165 -2.98 -4.51 -23.05
N VAL A 166 -2.59 -5.41 -22.15
CA VAL A 166 -1.37 -6.24 -22.26
C VAL A 166 -1.66 -7.56 -22.96
N ARG A 167 -2.86 -8.13 -22.77
CA ARG A 167 -3.27 -9.38 -23.43
C ARG A 167 -4.68 -9.26 -23.97
N ARG A 168 -4.86 -9.70 -25.22
CA ARG A 168 -6.20 -9.85 -25.81
C ARG A 168 -6.92 -11.05 -25.19
N PRO A 169 -8.24 -10.97 -25.00
CA PRO A 169 -9.01 -12.11 -24.55
C PRO A 169 -8.94 -13.22 -25.60
N VAL A 170 -8.60 -14.44 -25.18
CA VAL A 170 -8.62 -15.63 -26.03
C VAL A 170 -9.99 -16.31 -25.86
N PRO A 171 -10.63 -16.75 -26.96
CA PRO A 171 -11.87 -17.52 -26.87
C PRO A 171 -11.71 -18.70 -25.91
N GLY A 172 -12.61 -18.82 -24.94
CA GLY A 172 -12.74 -20.00 -24.08
C GLY A 172 -12.17 -19.88 -22.66
N ASN A 173 -11.22 -18.99 -22.33
CA ASN A 173 -10.75 -18.94 -20.91
C ASN A 173 -9.88 -17.76 -20.46
N SER A 174 -9.82 -16.62 -21.18
CA SER A 174 -9.03 -15.49 -20.65
C SER A 174 -9.70 -14.15 -20.85
N HIS A 175 -10.00 -13.48 -19.73
CA HIS A 175 -10.32 -12.06 -19.72
C HIS A 175 -9.13 -11.26 -20.28
N ALA A 176 -9.43 -10.14 -20.92
CA ALA A 176 -8.40 -9.19 -21.32
C ALA A 176 -7.59 -8.77 -20.08
N GLN A 177 -6.27 -8.77 -20.22
CA GLN A 177 -5.36 -8.34 -19.16
C GLN A 177 -4.98 -6.90 -19.42
N PHE A 178 -5.05 -6.08 -18.37
CA PHE A 178 -4.71 -4.68 -18.40
C PHE A 178 -3.60 -4.37 -17.41
N ARG A 179 -2.97 -3.21 -17.59
CA ARG A 179 -1.99 -2.67 -16.65
C ARG A 179 -2.19 -1.16 -16.55
N LEU A 180 -2.05 -0.63 -15.34
CA LEU A 180 -2.01 0.81 -15.11
C LEU A 180 -0.75 1.42 -15.71
N ALA A 181 -0.91 2.57 -16.34
CA ALA A 181 0.17 3.32 -16.93
C ALA A 181 0.42 4.63 -16.18
N THR A 182 1.69 4.91 -15.91
CA THR A 182 2.12 6.22 -15.40
C THR A 182 1.88 7.31 -16.46
N PRO A 183 1.21 8.43 -16.15
CA PRO A 183 1.06 9.52 -17.09
C PRO A 183 2.44 9.98 -17.59
N VAL A 184 2.66 9.91 -18.90
CA VAL A 184 3.85 10.49 -19.53
C VAL A 184 3.59 11.98 -19.78
N PRO A 185 4.58 12.85 -19.59
CA PRO A 185 4.43 14.25 -20.01
C PRO A 185 4.18 14.30 -21.52
N GLY A 186 3.40 15.28 -21.98
CA GLY A 186 2.89 15.33 -23.36
C GLY A 186 3.97 15.41 -24.45
N ASN A 187 5.22 15.69 -24.08
CA ASN A 187 6.39 15.69 -24.95
C ASN A 187 7.09 14.32 -25.05
N VAL A 188 6.59 13.28 -24.37
CA VAL A 188 7.18 11.93 -24.36
C VAL A 188 6.23 10.94 -25.00
N THR A 189 6.63 10.41 -26.16
CA THR A 189 5.92 9.32 -26.83
C THR A 189 6.27 7.99 -26.15
N ARG A 190 5.24 7.24 -25.72
CA ARG A 190 5.43 5.85 -25.29
C ARG A 190 5.61 4.97 -26.51
N PHE A 191 6.74 4.29 -26.59
CA PHE A 191 6.89 3.19 -27.54
C PHE A 191 5.95 2.04 -27.15
N PRO A 192 5.15 1.51 -28.09
CA PRO A 192 4.44 0.27 -27.85
C PRO A 192 5.48 -0.82 -27.55
N ARG A 193 5.29 -1.54 -26.44
CA ARG A 193 6.00 -2.78 -26.15
C ARG A 193 5.17 -3.95 -26.65
#